data_AF-A0A4R3REZ6-F1
#
_entry.id   AF-A0A4R3REZ6-F1
#
_cell.length_a   1.000
_cell.length_b   1.000
_cell.length_c   1.000
_cell.angle_alpha   90.00
_cell.angle_beta   90.00
_cell.angle_gamma   90.00
#
_symmetry.space_group_name_H-M   'P 1'
#
loop_
_entity.id
_entity.type
_entity.pdbx_description
1 polymer ?
#
loop_
_entity_poly.entity_id
_entity_poly.type
_entity_poly.pdbx_seq_one_letter_code
_entity_poly.pdbx_strand_id
1 'polypeptide(L)'
;MAKKGDYQIPFSSKGDQLHYPDWGHVMLDNFEFEDTLKFSTMARGRSAAYFYFKRSNGAKVVVFMKDLCEMMPHINKGKITGKFTFTKRGQNYGAIFLAA
;
A
#
# COMPACT_ATOMS: atom_id res chain seq x y z
N MET A 1 -5.75 -0.41 -21.89
CA MET A 1 -5.80 -0.42 -20.40
C MET A 1 -4.80 -1.45 -19.92
N ALA A 2 -3.90 -1.10 -19.01
CA ALA A 2 -3.00 -2.07 -18.39
C ALA A 2 -3.82 -3.20 -17.71
N LYS A 3 -3.36 -4.45 -17.79
CA LYS A 3 -4.01 -5.56 -17.09
C LYS A 3 -3.95 -5.30 -15.58
N LYS A 4 -4.93 -5.78 -14.82
CA LYS A 4 -4.92 -5.67 -13.35
C LYS A 4 -3.65 -6.36 -12.82
N GLY A 5 -2.74 -5.58 -12.23
CA GLY A 5 -1.44 -6.05 -11.73
C GLY A 5 -0.25 -5.56 -12.57
N ASP A 6 -0.48 -5.15 -13.81
CA ASP A 6 0.57 -4.76 -14.78
C ASP A 6 0.74 -3.23 -14.83
N TYR A 7 0.95 -2.61 -13.66
CA TYR A 7 1.22 -1.18 -13.55
C TYR A 7 2.42 -0.92 -12.67
N GLN A 8 3.22 0.06 -13.07
CA GLN A 8 4.33 0.50 -12.25
C GLN A 8 3.84 1.28 -11.03
N ILE A 9 4.52 1.07 -9.91
CA ILE A 9 4.21 1.64 -8.61
C ILE A 9 5.24 2.74 -8.31
N PRO A 10 4.79 3.96 -7.97
CA PRO A 10 5.69 5.04 -7.62
C PRO A 10 6.24 4.85 -6.19
N PHE A 11 7.55 5.01 -6.05
CA PHE A 11 8.25 5.01 -4.77
C PHE A 11 9.11 6.26 -4.58
N SER A 12 9.29 6.65 -3.32
CA SER A 12 10.27 7.66 -2.94
C SER A 12 11.69 7.08 -2.98
N SER A 13 12.71 7.95 -2.96
CA SER A 13 14.11 7.51 -2.80
C SER A 13 14.39 6.80 -1.47
N LYS A 14 13.47 6.91 -0.50
CA LYS A 14 13.53 6.22 0.80
C LYS A 14 12.77 4.90 0.82
N GLY A 15 12.17 4.51 -0.30
CA GLY A 15 11.38 3.27 -0.42
C GLY A 15 9.93 3.39 0.04
N ASP A 16 9.44 4.59 0.36
CA ASP A 16 8.03 4.80 0.66
C ASP A 16 7.19 4.64 -0.60
N GLN A 17 6.13 3.85 -0.55
CA GLN A 17 5.15 3.82 -1.64
C GLN A 17 4.38 5.15 -1.66
N LEU A 18 4.34 5.77 -2.84
CA LEU A 18 3.73 7.06 -3.06
C LEU A 18 2.34 6.91 -3.68
N HIS A 19 1.47 7.88 -3.43
CA HIS A 19 0.12 7.94 -3.94
C HIS A 19 -0.21 9.38 -4.32
N TYR A 20 -1.19 9.58 -5.19
CA TYR A 20 -1.53 10.93 -5.66
C TYR A 20 -1.85 11.89 -4.50
N PRO A 21 -1.33 13.13 -4.50
CA PRO A 21 -0.61 13.81 -5.59
C PRO A 21 0.92 13.64 -5.54
N ASP A 22 1.46 12.79 -4.67
CA ASP A 22 2.90 12.59 -4.55
C ASP A 22 3.45 11.90 -5.81
N TRP A 23 4.48 12.50 -6.40
CA TRP A 23 5.12 11.99 -7.61
C TRP A 23 6.29 11.06 -7.27
N GLY A 24 6.38 9.95 -8.01
CA GLY A 24 7.45 8.96 -7.93
C GLY A 24 8.82 9.55 -8.22
N HIS A 25 9.81 9.28 -7.35
CA HIS A 25 11.21 9.42 -7.74
C HIS A 25 11.66 8.22 -8.59
N VAL A 26 11.05 7.05 -8.34
CA VAL A 26 11.30 5.82 -9.09
C VAL A 26 9.95 5.12 -9.33
N MET A 27 9.73 4.68 -10.57
CA MET A 27 8.61 3.80 -10.93
C MET A 27 9.16 2.38 -11.01
N LEU A 28 8.63 1.48 -10.19
CA LEU A 28 9.03 0.06 -10.19
C LEU A 28 7.89 -0.79 -10.74
N ASP A 29 8.22 -1.87 -11.43
CA ASP A 29 7.20 -2.86 -11.79
C ASP A 29 6.51 -3.40 -10.54
N ASN A 30 5.22 -3.73 -10.63
CA ASN A 30 4.50 -4.25 -9.49
C ASN A 30 5.09 -5.60 -9.08
N PHE A 31 5.27 -5.80 -7.78
CA PHE A 31 5.85 -7.03 -7.24
C PHE A 31 5.07 -7.50 -6.02
N GLU A 32 5.24 -8.78 -5.72
CA GLU A 32 4.79 -9.35 -4.46
C GLU A 32 5.91 -9.26 -3.43
N PHE A 33 5.55 -9.03 -2.18
CA PHE A 33 6.52 -8.97 -1.08
C PHE A 33 5.93 -9.55 0.20
N GLU A 34 6.77 -10.17 1.01
CA GLU A 34 6.42 -10.64 2.34
C GLU A 34 6.93 -9.66 3.39
N ASP A 35 6.09 -9.31 4.36
CA ASP A 35 6.45 -8.35 5.40
C ASP A 35 5.53 -8.44 6.62
N THR A 36 5.86 -7.67 7.66
CA THR A 36 4.92 -7.31 8.72
C THR A 36 4.59 -5.83 8.60
N LEU A 37 3.34 -5.53 8.23
CA LEU A 37 2.82 -4.18 8.16
C LEU A 37 2.22 -3.77 9.51
N LYS A 38 2.67 -2.65 10.07
CA LYS A 38 2.12 -2.05 11.27
C LYS A 38 1.31 -0.81 10.92
N PHE A 39 0.05 -0.76 11.34
CA PHE A 39 -0.78 0.44 11.21
C PHE A 39 -0.10 1.63 11.90
N SER A 40 -0.02 2.76 11.19
CA SER A 40 0.64 3.96 11.67
C SER A 40 -0.35 5.08 11.93
N THR A 41 -1.11 5.48 10.92
CA THR A 41 -2.07 6.59 11.01
C THR A 41 -3.01 6.57 9.79
N MET A 42 -4.00 7.46 9.78
CA MET A 42 -4.83 7.72 8.61
C MET A 42 -4.73 9.20 8.20
N ALA A 43 -4.92 9.46 6.91
CA ALA A 43 -5.16 10.80 6.39
C ALA A 43 -6.32 10.79 5.42
N ARG A 44 -6.83 11.98 5.12
CA ARG A 44 -7.91 12.17 4.15
C ARG A 44 -7.51 13.24 3.16
N GLY A 45 -7.58 12.91 1.88
CA GLY A 45 -7.54 13.88 0.79
C GLY A 45 -8.95 14.37 0.42
N ARG A 46 -9.05 15.18 -0.64
CA ARG A 46 -10.32 15.73 -1.12
C ARG A 46 -11.34 14.64 -1.49
N SER A 47 -10.89 13.52 -2.04
CA SER A 47 -11.74 12.45 -2.60
C SER A 47 -11.44 11.04 -2.09
N ALA A 48 -10.51 10.87 -1.15
CA ALA A 48 -10.14 9.55 -0.63
C ALA A 48 -9.61 9.61 0.80
N ALA A 49 -9.80 8.51 1.54
CA ALA A 49 -9.12 8.24 2.80
C ALA A 49 -7.96 7.26 2.57
N TYR A 50 -6.85 7.50 3.25
CA TYR A 50 -5.60 6.76 3.13
C TYR A 50 -5.20 6.22 4.49
N PHE A 51 -4.94 4.92 4.57
CA PHE A 51 -4.49 4.27 5.80
C PHE A 51 -3.02 3.92 5.63
N TYR A 52 -2.15 4.54 6.42
CA TYR A 52 -0.71 4.33 6.32
C TYR A 52 -0.27 3.21 7.23
N PHE A 53 0.48 2.28 6.65
CA PHE A 53 1.17 1.22 7.36
C PHE A 53 2.68 1.39 7.19
N LYS A 54 3.44 0.95 8.19
CA LYS A 54 4.89 0.86 8.14
C LYS A 54 5.30 -0.59 7.94
N ARG A 55 6.18 -0.80 6.97
CA ARG A 55 6.90 -2.05 6.74
C ARG A 55 7.97 -2.26 7.83
N SER A 56 8.48 -3.48 7.95
CA SER A 56 9.55 -3.80 8.91
C SER A 56 10.83 -3.00 8.69
N ASN A 57 11.13 -2.64 7.43
CA ASN A 57 12.26 -1.78 7.05
C ASN A 57 12.01 -0.28 7.29
N GLY A 58 10.88 0.10 7.87
CA GLY A 58 10.51 1.49 8.16
C GLY A 58 9.80 2.23 7.03
N ALA A 59 9.76 1.67 5.81
CA ALA A 59 9.08 2.29 4.67
C ALA A 59 7.56 2.32 4.85
N LYS A 60 6.94 3.36 4.32
CA LYS A 60 5.49 3.55 4.37
C LYS A 60 4.80 2.91 3.17
N VAL A 61 3.65 2.29 3.40
CA VAL A 61 2.70 1.89 2.35
C VAL A 61 1.31 2.42 2.68
N VAL A 62 0.53 2.70 1.64
CA VAL A 62 -0.86 3.14 1.73
C VAL A 62 -1.77 1.94 1.54
N VAL A 63 -2.82 1.84 2.32
CA VAL A 63 -3.91 0.87 2.14
C VAL A 63 -5.20 1.65 1.95
N PHE A 64 -6.03 1.23 1.00
CA PHE A 64 -7.35 1.83 0.81
C PHE A 64 -8.37 1.23 1.77
N MET A 65 -9.45 1.96 2.04
CA MET A 65 -10.52 1.51 2.95
C MET A 65 -11.04 0.10 2.63
N LYS A 66 -11.29 -0.20 1.34
CA LYS A 66 -11.77 -1.52 0.92
C LYS A 66 -10.80 -2.64 1.31
N ASP A 67 -9.51 -2.46 1.02
CA ASP A 67 -8.50 -3.48 1.29
C ASP A 67 -8.22 -3.58 2.79
N LEU A 68 -8.32 -2.46 3.52
CA LEU A 68 -8.24 -2.48 4.98
C LEU A 68 -9.34 -3.35 5.57
N CYS A 69 -10.59 -3.24 5.10
CA CYS A 69 -11.68 -4.10 5.57
C CYS A 69 -11.40 -5.59 5.32
N GLU A 70 -10.79 -5.94 4.18
CA GLU A 70 -10.36 -7.31 3.87
C GLU A 70 -9.19 -7.77 4.76
N MET A 71 -8.31 -6.84 5.16
CA MET A 71 -7.19 -7.11 6.08
C MET A 71 -7.59 -7.22 7.54
N MET A 72 -8.69 -6.56 7.96
CA MET A 72 -9.09 -6.46 9.38
C MET A 72 -9.13 -7.80 10.13
N PRO A 73 -9.66 -8.92 9.58
CA PRO A 73 -9.66 -10.21 10.26
C PRO A 73 -8.27 -10.77 10.58
N HIS A 74 -7.25 -10.33 9.83
CA HIS A 74 -5.86 -10.78 9.95
C HIS A 74 -4.99 -9.81 10.75
N ILE A 75 -5.52 -8.63 11.11
CA ILE A 75 -4.81 -7.65 11.91
C ILE A 75 -4.87 -8.05 13.39
N ASN A 76 -3.70 -8.25 13.99
CA ASN A 76 -3.53 -8.50 15.41
C ASN A 76 -2.69 -7.37 16.05
N LYS A 77 -3.25 -6.69 17.05
CA LYS A 77 -2.59 -5.56 17.76
C LYS A 77 -2.05 -4.49 16.79
N GLY A 78 -2.82 -4.19 15.73
CA GLY A 78 -2.45 -3.20 14.71
C GLY A 78 -1.33 -3.64 13.77
N LYS A 79 -0.99 -4.94 13.74
CA LYS A 79 -0.02 -5.52 12.81
C LYS A 79 -0.67 -6.62 11.96
N ILE A 80 -0.18 -6.80 10.75
CA ILE A 80 -0.53 -7.92 9.87
C ILE A 80 0.75 -8.42 9.21
N THR A 81 0.97 -9.73 9.27
CA THR A 81 2.11 -10.41 8.63
C THR A 81 1.56 -11.26 7.49
N GLY A 82 2.28 -11.28 6.38
CA GLY A 82 1.95 -12.14 5.25
C GLY A 82 2.49 -11.59 3.95
N LYS A 83 1.83 -11.96 2.85
CA LYS A 83 2.20 -11.60 1.50
C LYS A 83 1.31 -10.49 0.95
N PHE A 84 1.93 -9.50 0.32
CA PHE A 84 1.30 -8.29 -0.18
C PHE A 84 1.69 -8.01 -1.62
N THR A 85 0.88 -7.23 -2.32
CA THR A 85 1.21 -6.58 -3.59
C THR A 85 0.53 -5.21 -3.66
N PHE A 86 0.68 -4.48 -4.77
CA PHE A 86 0.06 -3.18 -4.93
C PHE A 86 -1.12 -3.22 -5.91
N THR A 87 -2.08 -2.32 -5.67
CA THR A 87 -3.25 -2.10 -6.49
C THR A 87 -3.39 -0.65 -6.92
N LYS A 88 -3.86 -0.41 -8.14
CA LYS A 88 -4.18 0.92 -8.67
C LYS A 88 -5.68 1.18 -8.66
N ARG A 89 -6.10 2.34 -8.15
CA ARG A 89 -7.49 2.83 -8.19
C ARG A 89 -7.51 4.29 -8.60
N GLY A 90 -7.93 4.54 -9.85
CA GLY A 90 -7.82 5.86 -10.46
C GLY A 90 -6.35 6.28 -10.56
N GLN A 91 -5.99 7.41 -9.96
CA GLN A 91 -4.61 7.89 -9.87
C GLN A 91 -3.87 7.44 -8.59
N ASN A 92 -4.55 6.75 -7.67
CA ASN A 92 -3.96 6.32 -6.41
C ASN A 92 -3.43 4.89 -6.50
N TYR A 93 -2.44 4.59 -5.66
CA TYR A 93 -1.85 3.27 -5.48
C TYR A 93 -1.93 2.88 -4.00
N GLY A 94 -2.13 1.60 -3.71
CA GLY A 94 -2.14 1.09 -2.34
C GLY A 94 -1.81 -0.40 -2.27
N ALA A 95 -1.35 -0.87 -1.12
CA ALA A 95 -1.07 -2.26 -0.84
C ALA A 95 -2.36 -3.06 -0.59
N ILE A 96 -2.34 -4.32 -1.02
CA ILE A 96 -3.38 -5.31 -0.77
C ILE A 96 -2.75 -6.56 -0.15
N PHE A 97 -3.53 -7.27 0.66
CA PHE A 97 -3.14 -8.52 1.28
C PHE A 97 -3.54 -9.70 0.40
N LEU A 98 -2.61 -10.63 0.17
CA LEU A 98 -2.82 -11.81 -0.66
C LEU A 98 -3.06 -13.06 0.19
N ALA A 99 -2.22 -13.27 1.21
CA ALA A 99 -2.29 -14.42 2.11
C ALA A 99 -1.52 -14.14 3.41
N ALA A 100 -1.90 -14.81 4.50
CA ALA A 100 -1.21 -14.80 5.78
C ALA A 100 0.04 -15.68 5.74
#